data_AF-A0A074ZIM7-F1
#
_entry.id   AF-A0A074ZIM7-F1
#
_cell.length_a   1.000
_cell.length_b   1.000
_cell.length_c   1.000
_cell.angle_alpha   90.00
_cell.angle_beta   90.00
_cell.angle_gamma   90.00
#
_symmetry.space_group_name_H-M   'P 1'
#
loop_
_entity.id
_entity.type
_entity.pdbx_description
1 polymer ?
#
loop_
_entity_poly.entity_id
_entity_poly.type
_entity_poly.pdbx_seq_one_letter_code
_entity_poly.pdbx_strand_id
1 'polypeptide(L)'
;MSFAPQSLSIVSFSPTGLSADSTRTSISAFREELARELQTEAITPPQTSELLEMLEKLQQPTASGDAATRRAIAQFPPEVSDANKAVEIITNASESERHELISRIANCATQLNKYNELLEEESSQRQKLSLSLRAYHAQLKIRIKDFEAELRELKEKCAHGLALKQELSKHMSSLPDLNLLPDMTAGLDPLPTVGDLFG
;
A
#
# COMPACT_ATOMS: atom_id res chain seq x y z
N MET A 1 65.15 10.89 -24.40
CA MET A 1 63.71 10.82 -24.76
C MET A 1 63.55 9.82 -25.90
N SER A 2 63.27 8.57 -25.59
CA SER A 2 62.40 7.69 -26.40
C SER A 2 62.12 6.44 -25.56
N PHE A 3 60.88 6.34 -25.10
CA PHE A 3 60.33 5.24 -24.32
C PHE A 3 59.89 4.13 -25.29
N ALA A 4 60.31 2.89 -25.04
CA ALA A 4 59.68 1.71 -25.60
C ALA A 4 59.13 0.86 -24.44
N PRO A 5 57.82 0.61 -24.37
CA PRO A 5 57.23 -0.15 -23.28
C PRO A 5 57.39 -1.65 -23.52
N GLN A 6 57.91 -2.38 -22.51
CA GLN A 6 57.86 -3.84 -22.49
C GLN A 6 56.44 -4.30 -22.13
N SER A 7 55.93 -5.24 -22.93
CA SER A 7 54.65 -5.90 -22.80
C SER A 7 54.58 -6.70 -21.50
N LEU A 8 53.66 -6.34 -20.60
CA LEU A 8 53.22 -7.21 -19.51
C LEU A 8 51.91 -7.87 -19.93
N SER A 9 51.98 -9.19 -20.05
CA SER A 9 50.90 -10.12 -20.35
C SER A 9 49.67 -9.88 -19.45
N ILE A 10 48.56 -9.46 -20.06
CA ILE A 10 47.23 -9.50 -19.45
C ILE A 10 46.86 -10.96 -19.23
N VAL A 11 46.74 -11.34 -17.96
CA VAL A 11 46.12 -12.60 -17.57
C VAL A 11 44.64 -12.48 -17.94
N SER A 12 44.24 -13.20 -18.98
CA SER A 12 42.85 -13.37 -19.36
C SER A 12 42.15 -14.16 -18.27
N PHE A 13 41.41 -13.49 -17.39
CA PHE A 13 40.48 -14.16 -16.49
C PHE A 13 39.20 -14.46 -17.29
N SER A 14 39.13 -15.65 -17.88
CA SER A 14 37.86 -16.18 -18.38
C SER A 14 37.06 -16.69 -17.18
N PRO A 15 35.88 -16.12 -16.85
CA PRO A 15 35.01 -16.73 -15.86
C PRO A 15 34.28 -17.86 -16.55
N THR A 16 34.89 -19.04 -16.58
CA THR A 16 34.18 -20.29 -16.80
C THR A 16 33.31 -20.56 -15.59
N GLY A 17 31.99 -20.70 -15.80
CA GLY A 17 31.18 -21.60 -14.97
C GLY A 17 30.21 -21.01 -13.95
N LEU A 18 29.65 -19.82 -14.17
CA LEU A 18 28.40 -19.45 -13.49
C LEU A 18 27.28 -19.34 -14.51
N SER A 19 26.27 -20.20 -14.35
CA SER A 19 25.09 -20.28 -15.20
C SER A 19 24.48 -18.89 -15.39
N ALA A 20 24.68 -18.31 -16.59
CA ALA A 20 24.18 -16.99 -16.96
C ALA A 20 22.65 -16.89 -16.89
N ASP A 21 21.95 -18.02 -16.88
CA ASP A 21 20.50 -18.08 -16.74
C ASP A 21 20.04 -17.74 -15.33
N SER A 22 20.70 -18.27 -14.29
CA SER A 22 20.25 -18.09 -12.90
C SER A 22 20.41 -16.64 -12.43
N THR A 23 21.45 -15.94 -12.90
CA THR A 23 21.66 -14.51 -12.61
C THR A 23 20.80 -13.60 -13.47
N ARG A 24 20.47 -13.99 -14.71
CA ARG A 24 19.52 -13.26 -15.56
C ARG A 24 18.11 -13.32 -14.99
N THR A 25 17.66 -14.47 -14.48
CA THR A 25 16.36 -14.61 -13.81
C THR A 25 16.29 -13.79 -12.53
N SER A 26 17.37 -13.71 -11.73
CA SER A 26 17.39 -12.90 -10.51
C SER A 26 17.40 -11.39 -10.82
N ILE A 27 18.13 -10.98 -11.87
CA ILE A 27 18.17 -9.57 -12.29
C ILE A 27 16.83 -9.15 -12.90
N SER A 28 16.17 -10.01 -13.70
CA SER A 28 14.85 -9.70 -14.26
C SER A 28 13.77 -9.61 -13.17
N ALA A 29 13.78 -10.54 -12.21
CA ALA A 29 12.85 -10.50 -11.08
C ALA A 29 13.04 -9.23 -10.23
N PHE A 30 14.28 -8.87 -9.93
CA PHE A 30 14.58 -7.63 -9.20
C PHE A 30 14.15 -6.37 -9.98
N ARG A 31 14.36 -6.33 -11.29
CA ARG A 31 13.89 -5.22 -12.14
C ARG A 31 12.37 -5.12 -12.15
N GLU A 32 11.67 -6.24 -12.18
CA GLU A 32 10.21 -6.27 -12.13
C GLU A 32 9.67 -5.84 -10.76
N GLU A 33 10.31 -6.27 -9.67
CA GLU A 33 10.02 -5.83 -8.31
C GLU A 33 10.22 -4.31 -8.18
N LEU A 34 11.37 -3.80 -8.62
CA LEU A 34 11.68 -2.37 -8.59
C LEU A 34 10.70 -1.55 -9.43
N ALA A 35 10.33 -2.04 -10.62
CA ALA A 35 9.33 -1.39 -11.46
C ALA A 35 7.96 -1.34 -10.78
N ARG A 36 7.58 -2.40 -10.06
CA ARG A 36 6.34 -2.45 -9.28
C ARG A 36 6.39 -1.53 -8.05
N GLU A 37 7.54 -1.39 -7.40
CA GLU A 37 7.74 -0.44 -6.29
C GLU A 37 7.62 1.00 -6.78
N LEU A 38 8.34 1.37 -7.85
CA LEU A 38 8.26 2.68 -8.49
C LEU A 38 6.83 3.05 -8.92
N GLN A 39 6.10 2.08 -9.49
CA GLN A 39 4.68 2.28 -9.85
C GLN A 39 3.81 2.55 -8.63
N THR A 40 4.13 1.96 -7.47
CA THR A 40 3.36 2.19 -6.25
C THR A 40 3.76 3.44 -5.49
N GLU A 41 5.02 3.88 -5.58
CA GLU A 41 5.46 5.17 -5.05
C GLU A 41 4.84 6.35 -5.80
N ALA A 42 4.62 6.19 -7.12
CA ALA A 42 3.93 7.19 -7.93
C ALA A 42 2.44 7.34 -7.59
N ILE A 43 1.86 6.40 -6.84
CA ILE A 43 0.44 6.40 -6.50
C ILE A 43 0.23 6.98 -5.11
N THR A 44 -0.57 8.03 -5.05
CA THR A 44 -1.05 8.57 -3.77
C THR A 44 -1.85 7.51 -3.03
N PRO A 45 -1.49 7.17 -1.78
CA PRO A 45 -2.20 6.15 -1.03
C PRO A 45 -3.68 6.56 -0.87
N PRO A 46 -4.63 5.68 -1.27
CA PRO A 46 -6.05 6.01 -1.24
C PRO A 46 -6.55 6.16 0.19
N GLN A 47 -7.70 6.82 0.35
CA GLN A 47 -8.42 6.77 1.62
C GLN A 47 -9.08 5.40 1.83
N THR A 48 -9.37 5.06 3.08
CA THR A 48 -10.04 3.80 3.42
C THR A 48 -11.41 3.66 2.72
N SER A 49 -12.18 4.74 2.63
CA SER A 49 -13.47 4.78 1.93
C SER A 49 -13.34 4.49 0.44
N GLU A 50 -12.38 5.15 -0.23
CA GLU A 50 -12.09 4.93 -1.65
C GLU A 50 -11.66 3.48 -1.92
N LEU A 51 -10.85 2.91 -1.02
CA LEU A 51 -10.42 1.52 -1.13
C LEU A 51 -11.59 0.53 -0.99
N LEU A 52 -12.51 0.81 -0.06
CA LEU A 52 -13.74 0.04 0.11
C LEU A 52 -14.63 0.12 -1.13
N GLU A 53 -14.81 1.30 -1.70
CA GLU A 53 -15.58 1.46 -2.94
C GLU A 53 -14.95 0.68 -4.11
N MET A 54 -13.61 0.69 -4.23
CA MET A 54 -12.93 -0.11 -5.25
C MET A 54 -13.13 -1.62 -5.06
N LEU A 55 -13.10 -2.10 -3.81
CA LEU A 55 -13.36 -3.49 -3.47
C LEU A 55 -14.81 -3.89 -3.76
N GLU A 56 -15.78 -3.05 -3.39
CA GLU A 56 -17.20 -3.28 -3.61
C GLU A 56 -17.54 -3.33 -5.11
N LYS A 57 -16.96 -2.43 -5.91
CA LYS A 57 -17.11 -2.44 -7.38
C LYS A 57 -16.64 -3.76 -7.99
N LEU A 58 -15.51 -4.31 -7.52
CA LEU A 58 -15.00 -5.60 -7.99
C LEU A 58 -15.79 -6.82 -7.49
N GLN A 59 -16.59 -6.67 -6.44
CA GLN A 59 -17.47 -7.73 -5.93
C GLN A 59 -18.76 -7.87 -6.76
N GLN A 60 -19.17 -6.82 -7.49
CA GLN A 60 -20.28 -6.88 -8.43
C GLN A 60 -19.99 -7.92 -9.54
N PRO A 61 -21.02 -8.45 -10.24
CA PRO A 61 -20.82 -9.46 -11.28
C PRO A 61 -19.77 -9.01 -12.32
N THR A 62 -18.61 -9.64 -12.28
CA THR A 62 -17.49 -9.37 -13.20
C THR A 62 -17.59 -10.28 -14.42
N ALA A 63 -17.00 -9.85 -15.54
CA ALA A 63 -16.95 -10.65 -16.77
C ALA A 63 -16.34 -12.04 -16.52
N SER A 64 -15.26 -12.12 -15.73
CA SER A 64 -14.65 -13.39 -15.31
C SER A 64 -15.60 -14.27 -14.49
N GLY A 65 -16.46 -13.66 -13.67
CA GLY A 65 -17.50 -14.35 -12.89
C GLY A 65 -18.65 -14.89 -13.75
N ASP A 66 -18.86 -14.36 -14.96
CA ASP A 66 -19.94 -14.79 -15.86
C ASP A 66 -19.62 -16.13 -16.54
N ALA A 67 -19.93 -17.20 -15.81
CA ALA A 67 -19.78 -18.57 -16.32
C ALA A 67 -20.75 -18.88 -17.47
N ALA A 68 -21.88 -18.18 -17.60
CA ALA A 68 -22.83 -18.43 -18.68
C ALA A 68 -22.26 -17.94 -20.02
N THR A 69 -21.77 -16.70 -20.07
CA THR A 69 -21.14 -16.16 -21.27
C THR A 69 -19.88 -16.94 -21.65
N ARG A 70 -19.04 -17.33 -20.68
CA ARG A 70 -17.86 -18.19 -20.95
C ARG A 70 -18.23 -19.54 -21.56
N ARG A 71 -19.31 -20.19 -21.08
CA ARG A 71 -19.79 -21.45 -21.66
C ARG A 71 -20.32 -21.24 -23.08
N ALA A 72 -21.08 -20.17 -23.32
CA ALA A 72 -21.60 -19.87 -24.65
C ALA A 72 -20.46 -19.65 -25.67
N ILE A 73 -19.42 -18.89 -25.29
CA ILE A 73 -18.22 -18.67 -26.12
C ILE A 73 -17.46 -19.99 -26.36
N ALA A 74 -17.30 -20.83 -25.33
CA ALA A 74 -16.62 -22.12 -25.47
C ALA A 74 -17.38 -23.12 -26.37
N GLN A 75 -18.69 -22.93 -26.52
CA GLN A 75 -19.56 -23.74 -27.38
C GLN A 75 -19.71 -23.16 -28.79
N PHE A 76 -18.93 -22.14 -29.14
CA PHE A 76 -18.95 -21.59 -30.48
C PHE A 76 -18.69 -22.68 -31.53
N PRO A 77 -19.48 -22.69 -32.61
CA PRO A 77 -19.35 -23.71 -33.63
C PRO A 77 -17.96 -23.67 -34.29
N PRO A 78 -17.42 -24.82 -34.73
CA PRO A 78 -16.07 -24.87 -35.27
C PRO A 78 -15.91 -24.05 -36.56
N GLU A 79 -16.97 -23.86 -37.34
CA GLU A 79 -16.97 -23.01 -38.53
C GLU A 79 -16.82 -21.51 -38.24
N VAL A 80 -17.03 -21.05 -37.00
CA VAL A 80 -16.77 -19.64 -36.64
C VAL A 80 -15.36 -19.42 -36.06
N SER A 81 -14.66 -20.50 -35.70
CA SER A 81 -13.29 -20.43 -35.13
C SER A 81 -12.21 -20.92 -36.10
N ASP A 82 -12.54 -21.86 -36.99
CA ASP A 82 -11.61 -22.47 -37.95
C ASP A 82 -11.93 -22.02 -39.38
N ALA A 83 -11.00 -21.26 -39.96
CA ALA A 83 -11.14 -20.73 -41.32
C ALA A 83 -11.29 -21.84 -42.38
N ASN A 84 -10.67 -23.02 -42.19
CA ASN A 84 -10.77 -24.11 -43.16
C ASN A 84 -12.18 -24.70 -43.21
N LYS A 85 -12.81 -24.88 -42.04
CA LYS A 85 -14.19 -25.39 -41.94
C LYS A 85 -15.21 -24.40 -42.49
N ALA A 86 -14.99 -23.10 -42.31
CA ALA A 86 -15.79 -22.07 -42.95
C ALA A 86 -15.71 -22.16 -44.48
N VAL A 87 -14.50 -22.34 -45.03
CA VAL A 87 -14.27 -22.48 -46.47
C VAL A 87 -14.94 -23.75 -47.02
N GLU A 88 -14.84 -24.89 -46.32
CA GLU A 88 -15.53 -26.12 -46.71
C GLU A 88 -17.04 -25.92 -46.89
N ILE A 89 -17.69 -25.22 -45.95
CA ILE A 89 -19.11 -24.88 -46.06
C ILE A 89 -19.36 -23.99 -47.27
N ILE A 90 -18.56 -22.93 -47.46
CA ILE A 90 -18.74 -21.95 -48.55
C ILE A 90 -18.60 -22.59 -49.94
N THR A 91 -17.68 -23.55 -50.11
CA THR A 91 -17.35 -24.14 -51.43
C THR A 91 -18.55 -24.84 -52.09
N ASN A 92 -19.42 -25.49 -51.32
CA ASN A 92 -20.59 -26.22 -51.83
C ASN A 92 -21.95 -25.62 -51.39
N ALA A 93 -21.94 -24.53 -50.62
CA ALA A 93 -23.14 -23.89 -50.10
C ALA A 93 -23.87 -23.01 -51.12
N SER A 94 -25.19 -23.02 -51.00
CA SER A 94 -26.09 -22.04 -51.60
C SER A 94 -25.86 -20.63 -51.05
N GLU A 95 -26.34 -19.61 -51.76
CA GLU A 95 -26.21 -18.20 -51.33
C GLU A 95 -26.85 -17.94 -49.96
N SER A 96 -27.95 -18.63 -49.65
CA SER A 96 -28.64 -18.56 -48.35
C SER A 96 -27.76 -19.08 -47.21
N GLU A 97 -27.13 -20.24 -47.38
CA GLU A 97 -26.27 -20.87 -46.35
C GLU A 97 -25.01 -20.05 -46.09
N ARG A 98 -24.44 -19.42 -47.13
CA ARG A 98 -23.32 -18.46 -46.97
C ARG A 98 -23.74 -17.25 -46.15
N HIS A 99 -24.93 -16.72 -46.40
CA HIS A 99 -25.47 -15.58 -45.64
C HIS A 99 -25.69 -15.94 -44.17
N GLU A 100 -26.22 -17.14 -43.89
CA GLU A 100 -26.38 -17.64 -42.54
C GLU A 100 -25.04 -17.80 -41.81
N LEU A 101 -24.02 -18.36 -42.47
CA LEU A 101 -22.69 -18.51 -41.90
C LEU A 101 -22.08 -17.16 -41.54
N ILE A 102 -22.16 -16.17 -42.44
CA ILE A 102 -21.68 -14.80 -42.18
C ILE A 102 -22.41 -14.19 -40.98
N SER A 103 -23.73 -14.36 -40.90
CA SER A 103 -24.54 -13.88 -39.76
C SER A 103 -24.12 -14.53 -38.44
N ARG A 104 -23.89 -15.85 -38.44
CA ARG A 104 -23.39 -16.57 -37.25
C ARG A 104 -22.00 -16.11 -36.82
N ILE A 105 -21.07 -15.95 -37.76
CA ILE A 105 -19.72 -15.42 -37.50
C ILE A 105 -19.83 -14.02 -36.88
N ALA A 106 -20.63 -13.13 -37.47
CA ALA A 106 -20.82 -11.77 -36.98
C ALA A 106 -21.40 -11.76 -35.56
N ASN A 107 -22.39 -12.61 -35.26
CA ASN A 107 -22.98 -12.71 -33.93
C ASN A 107 -21.97 -13.24 -32.89
N CYS A 108 -21.19 -14.27 -33.22
CA CYS A 108 -20.17 -14.80 -32.32
C CYS A 108 -19.05 -13.78 -32.08
N ALA A 109 -18.62 -13.06 -33.12
CA ALA A 109 -17.60 -12.01 -33.03
C ALA A 109 -18.06 -10.84 -32.16
N THR A 110 -19.31 -10.38 -32.31
CA THR A 110 -19.86 -9.30 -31.46
C THR A 110 -19.95 -9.72 -29.99
N GLN A 111 -20.37 -10.96 -29.71
CA GLN A 111 -20.40 -11.50 -28.34
C GLN A 111 -19.00 -11.61 -27.74
N LEU A 112 -18.01 -12.08 -28.50
CA LEU A 112 -16.62 -12.20 -28.04
C LEU A 112 -15.97 -10.85 -27.78
N ASN A 113 -16.16 -9.88 -28.67
CA ASN A 113 -15.62 -8.54 -28.50
C ASN A 113 -16.18 -7.88 -27.24
N LYS A 114 -17.50 -7.96 -27.03
CA LYS A 114 -18.14 -7.45 -25.82
C LYS A 114 -17.59 -8.10 -24.55
N TYR A 115 -17.36 -9.42 -24.58
CA TYR A 115 -16.76 -10.12 -23.44
C TYR A 115 -15.31 -9.67 -23.19
N ASN A 116 -14.51 -9.50 -24.24
CA ASN A 116 -13.12 -9.05 -24.15
C ASN A 116 -13.01 -7.62 -23.60
N GLU A 117 -13.87 -6.70 -24.04
CA GLU A 117 -13.93 -5.33 -23.51
C GLU A 117 -14.20 -5.33 -22.00
N LEU A 118 -15.19 -6.12 -21.55
CA LEU A 118 -15.50 -6.24 -20.12
C LEU A 118 -14.36 -6.90 -19.33
N LEU A 119 -13.65 -7.86 -19.92
CA LEU A 119 -12.51 -8.52 -19.29
C LEU A 119 -11.29 -7.57 -19.19
N GLU A 120 -11.06 -6.74 -20.19
CA GLU A 120 -10.01 -5.72 -20.18
C GLU A 120 -10.31 -4.66 -19.11
N GLU A 121 -11.57 -4.21 -19.00
CA GLU A 121 -12.00 -3.31 -17.95
C GLU A 121 -11.77 -3.93 -16.55
N GLU A 122 -12.18 -5.18 -16.35
CA GLU A 122 -11.95 -5.91 -15.10
C GLU A 122 -10.46 -6.02 -14.78
N SER A 123 -9.63 -6.36 -15.76
CA SER A 123 -8.17 -6.47 -15.60
C SER A 123 -7.56 -5.15 -15.16
N SER A 124 -7.95 -4.05 -15.81
CA SER A 124 -7.52 -2.69 -15.46
C SER A 124 -7.95 -2.30 -14.04
N GLN A 125 -9.21 -2.59 -13.66
CA GLN A 125 -9.72 -2.35 -12.31
C GLN A 125 -8.94 -3.14 -11.25
N ARG A 126 -8.64 -4.43 -11.51
CA ARG A 126 -7.84 -5.28 -10.61
C ARG A 126 -6.40 -4.77 -10.49
N GLN A 127 -5.78 -4.35 -11.59
CA GLN A 127 -4.43 -3.77 -11.57
C GLN A 127 -4.41 -2.50 -10.73
N LYS A 128 -5.37 -1.60 -10.93
CA LYS A 128 -5.52 -0.38 -10.13
C LYS A 128 -5.71 -0.69 -8.65
N LEU A 129 -6.62 -1.60 -8.31
CA LEU A 129 -6.84 -2.02 -6.92
C LEU A 129 -5.56 -2.60 -6.30
N SER A 130 -4.84 -3.46 -7.03
CA SER A 130 -3.58 -4.04 -6.54
C SER A 130 -2.55 -2.98 -6.18
N LEU A 131 -2.39 -1.96 -7.02
CA LEU A 131 -1.46 -0.87 -6.77
C LEU A 131 -1.91 -0.01 -5.58
N SER A 132 -3.20 0.34 -5.55
CA SER A 132 -3.85 1.07 -4.45
C SER A 132 -3.69 0.35 -3.10
N LEU A 133 -3.87 -0.97 -3.06
CA LEU A 133 -3.67 -1.79 -1.86
C LEU A 133 -2.22 -1.74 -1.37
N ARG A 134 -1.25 -1.82 -2.28
CA ARG A 134 0.18 -1.74 -1.91
C ARG A 134 0.51 -0.36 -1.32
N ALA A 135 0.06 0.72 -1.97
CA ALA A 135 0.25 2.08 -1.49
C ALA A 135 -0.42 2.29 -0.11
N TYR A 136 -1.67 1.84 0.05
CA TYR A 136 -2.38 1.90 1.32
C TYR A 136 -1.66 1.13 2.44
N HIS A 137 -1.18 -0.08 2.15
CA HIS A 137 -0.43 -0.88 3.11
C HIS A 137 0.90 -0.21 3.52
N ALA A 138 1.62 0.42 2.58
CA ALA A 138 2.82 1.20 2.88
C ALA A 138 2.48 2.38 3.81
N GLN A 139 1.40 3.11 3.53
CA GLN A 139 0.93 4.20 4.39
C GLN A 139 0.55 3.70 5.80
N LEU A 140 -0.13 2.55 5.91
CA LEU A 140 -0.47 1.96 7.21
C LEU A 140 0.79 1.66 8.04
N LYS A 141 1.84 1.12 7.42
CA LYS A 141 3.11 0.87 8.12
C LYS A 141 3.74 2.14 8.68
N ILE A 142 3.69 3.24 7.93
CA ILE A 142 4.20 4.54 8.39
C ILE A 142 3.35 5.04 9.56
N ARG A 143 2.02 5.05 9.40
CA ARG A 143 1.08 5.50 10.44
C ARG A 143 1.24 4.72 11.75
N ILE A 144 1.46 3.40 11.68
CA ILE A 144 1.72 2.56 12.85
C ILE A 144 2.99 3.04 13.57
N LYS A 145 4.08 3.28 12.84
CA LYS A 145 5.33 3.77 13.44
C LYS A 145 5.16 5.14 14.10
N ASP A 146 4.39 6.04 13.47
CA ASP A 146 4.11 7.36 14.01
C ASP A 146 3.33 7.26 15.33
N PHE A 147 2.27 6.43 15.36
CA PHE A 147 1.52 6.18 16.59
C PHE A 147 2.35 5.51 17.68
N GLU A 148 3.24 4.59 17.34
CA GLU A 148 4.16 3.99 18.30
C GLU A 148 5.11 5.03 18.92
N ALA A 149 5.59 5.98 18.12
CA ALA A 149 6.43 7.08 18.60
C ALA A 149 5.64 8.04 19.50
N GLU A 150 4.44 8.45 19.09
CA GLU A 150 3.55 9.30 19.89
C GLU A 150 3.19 8.63 21.23
N LEU A 151 2.88 7.34 21.21
CA LEU A 151 2.55 6.57 22.42
C LEU A 151 3.76 6.47 23.37
N ARG A 152 4.98 6.37 22.83
CA ARG A 152 6.21 6.40 23.62
C ARG A 152 6.39 7.75 24.31
N GLU A 153 6.21 8.84 23.58
CA GLU A 153 6.29 10.21 24.12
C GLU A 153 5.26 10.46 25.22
N LEU A 154 4.00 10.03 25.02
CA LEU A 154 2.95 10.16 26.02
C LEU A 154 3.28 9.37 27.30
N LYS A 155 3.85 8.17 27.16
CA LYS A 155 4.30 7.37 28.31
C LYS A 155 5.41 8.05 29.10
N GLU A 156 6.39 8.64 28.41
CA GLU A 156 7.46 9.40 29.06
C GLU A 156 6.92 10.62 29.81
N LYS A 157 6.02 11.39 29.19
CA LYS A 157 5.33 12.52 29.85
C LYS A 157 4.53 12.07 31.07
N CYS A 158 3.82 10.95 30.98
CA CYS A 158 3.06 10.40 32.09
C CYS A 158 3.98 9.98 33.25
N ALA A 159 5.08 9.29 32.95
CA ALA A 159 6.07 8.89 33.95
C ALA A 159 6.70 10.11 34.64
N HIS A 160 7.03 11.15 33.87
CA HIS A 160 7.53 12.42 34.42
C HIS A 160 6.50 13.09 35.33
N GLY A 161 5.24 13.18 34.90
CA GLY A 161 4.16 13.74 35.74
C GLY A 161 3.93 12.97 37.04
N LEU A 162 4.05 11.64 37.01
CA LEU A 162 3.98 10.80 38.21
C LEU A 162 5.17 11.04 39.15
N ALA A 163 6.39 11.18 38.61
CA ALA A 163 7.56 11.50 39.41
C ALA A 163 7.42 12.87 40.09
N LEU A 164 7.00 13.89 39.34
CA LEU A 164 6.75 15.24 39.88
C LEU A 164 5.67 15.22 40.97
N LYS A 165 4.58 14.47 40.78
CA LYS A 165 3.54 14.30 41.80
C LYS A 165 4.10 13.70 43.09
N GLN A 166 4.97 12.69 42.99
CA GLN A 166 5.61 12.07 44.16
C GLN A 166 6.54 13.06 44.86
N GLU A 167 7.33 13.83 44.12
CA GLU A 167 8.21 14.86 44.66
C GLU A 167 7.42 15.98 45.35
N LEU A 168 6.36 16.48 44.72
CA LEU A 168 5.47 17.48 45.31
C LEU A 168 4.79 16.96 46.58
N SER A 169 4.33 15.71 46.60
CA SER A 169 3.74 15.12 47.80
C SER A 169 4.75 15.03 48.95
N LYS A 170 6.00 14.63 48.66
CA LYS A 170 7.08 14.63 49.65
C LYS A 170 7.37 16.05 50.15
N HIS A 171 7.45 17.00 49.24
CA HIS A 171 7.70 18.40 49.57
C HIS A 171 6.59 18.97 50.46
N MET A 172 5.32 18.75 50.12
CA MET A 172 4.18 19.20 50.91
C MET A 172 4.18 18.58 52.31
N SER A 173 4.52 17.30 52.46
CA SER A 173 4.66 16.66 53.77
C SER A 173 5.86 17.15 54.60
N SER A 174 6.85 17.78 53.96
CA SER A 174 8.03 18.35 54.63
C SER A 174 7.82 19.78 55.13
N LEU A 175 6.72 20.44 54.73
CA LEU A 175 6.40 21.79 55.15
C LEU A 175 5.67 21.77 56.52
N PRO A 176 6.00 22.69 57.44
CA PRO A 176 5.29 22.81 58.71
C PRO A 176 3.85 23.28 58.46
N ASP A 177 2.90 22.64 59.13
CA ASP A 177 1.50 23.06 59.08
C ASP A 177 1.33 24.33 59.91
N LEU A 178 1.10 25.45 59.21
CA LEU A 178 0.96 26.78 59.79
C LEU A 178 -0.27 26.88 60.70
N ASN A 179 -1.26 26.01 60.56
CA ASN A 179 -2.45 25.98 61.43
C ASN A 179 -2.17 25.32 62.79
N LEU A 180 -1.06 24.60 62.93
CA LEU A 180 -0.63 23.95 64.17
C LEU A 180 0.38 24.80 64.95
N LEU A 181 0.78 25.97 64.43
CA LEU A 181 1.62 26.89 65.16
C LEU A 181 0.81 27.47 66.33
N PRO A 182 1.33 27.46 67.57
CA PRO A 182 0.69 28.18 68.67
C PRO A 182 0.60 29.65 68.28
N ASP A 183 -0.57 30.26 68.53
CA ASP A 183 -0.80 31.68 68.26
C ASP A 183 0.24 32.50 69.05
N MET A 184 1.30 32.95 68.35
CA MET A 184 2.43 33.64 68.96
C MET A 184 2.03 35.04 69.46
N THR A 185 0.77 35.45 69.30
CA THR A 185 0.21 36.68 69.85
C THR A 185 -0.57 36.48 71.15
N ALA A 186 -0.88 35.23 71.55
CA ALA A 186 -1.73 34.94 72.72
C ALA A 186 -1.04 35.14 74.08
N GLY A 187 0.25 35.46 74.11
CA GLY A 187 1.03 35.68 75.34
C GLY A 187 2.06 36.81 75.25
N LEU A 188 1.97 37.66 74.22
CA LEU A 188 2.74 38.89 74.14
C LEU A 188 1.86 40.02 74.64
N ASP A 189 2.33 40.73 75.68
CA ASP A 189 1.72 42.01 76.05
C ASP A 189 1.71 42.93 74.82
N PRO A 190 0.63 43.71 74.59
CA PRO A 190 0.56 44.60 73.45
C PRO A 190 1.79 45.51 73.45
N LEU A 191 2.46 45.60 72.30
CA LEU A 191 3.65 46.44 72.15
C LEU A 191 3.33 47.86 72.64
N PRO A 192 4.27 48.52 73.36
CA PRO A 192 4.09 49.89 73.81
C PRO A 192 3.69 50.76 72.61
N THR A 193 2.66 51.57 72.77
CA THR A 193 2.21 52.44 71.69
C THR A 193 3.33 53.44 71.39
N VAL A 194 3.44 53.93 70.15
CA VAL A 194 4.51 54.90 69.77
C VAL A 194 4.59 56.11 70.73
N GLY A 195 3.50 56.45 71.42
CA GLY A 195 3.49 57.46 72.49
C GLY A 195 4.24 57.10 73.78
N ASP A 196 4.43 55.82 74.12
CA ASP A 196 5.22 55.36 75.27
C ASP A 196 6.73 55.40 75.01
N LEU A 197 7.16 55.44 73.73
CA LEU A 197 8.59 55.39 73.35
C LEU A 197 9.23 56.77 73.21
N PHE A 198 8.43 57.82 73.11
CA PHE A 198 8.89 59.19 72.83
C PHE A 198 8.25 60.24 73.75
N GLY A 199 7.64 59.81 74.87
CA GLY A 199 7.07 60.67 75.91
C GLY A 199 8.08 61.10 76.96
#